data_AF-A0A820WIC2-F1
#
_entry.id   AF-A0A820WIC2-F1
#
_cell.length_a   1.000
_cell.length_b   1.000
_cell.length_c   1.000
_cell.angle_alpha   90.00
_cell.angle_beta   90.00
_cell.angle_gamma   90.00
#
_symmetry.space_group_name_H-M   'P 1'
#
loop_
_entity.id
_entity.type
_entity.pdbx_description
1 polymer ?
#
loop_
_entity_poly.entity_id
_entity_poly.type
_entity_poly.pdbx_seq_one_letter_code
_entity_poly.pdbx_strand_id
1 'polypeptide(L)'
;MFGTTVTVPNADIAKIMYYLDCICTVIDYNDNDINRYRNYSNWANMSDYEDRLIYLLALTLSPDELENKVFFEAPELCPTTNNQFYEIGQVKNRLVVVQSIIIGGRSRQVKKIMAYEPIWIQRNYYEPMARLQRRFSPDDDDDDNDDDDDDENNYNYNYTTPSSSTCVIS
;
A
#
# COMPACT_ATOMS: atom_id res chain seq x y z
N MET A 1 -29.16 10.97 7.45
CA MET A 1 -27.86 10.35 7.13
C MET A 1 -26.81 11.26 7.74
N PHE A 2 -26.04 10.80 8.71
CA PHE A 2 -25.06 11.64 9.39
C PHE A 2 -23.68 11.19 8.92
N GLY A 3 -23.06 11.96 8.04
CA GLY A 3 -21.61 11.86 7.79
C GLY A 3 -20.91 12.50 8.98
N THR A 4 -19.99 11.78 9.60
CA THR A 4 -19.14 12.35 10.66
C THR A 4 -17.93 12.97 9.99
N THR A 5 -17.77 14.28 10.13
CA THR A 5 -16.52 14.94 9.75
C THR A 5 -15.43 14.51 10.73
N VAL A 6 -14.39 13.85 10.23
CA VAL A 6 -13.23 13.43 11.02
C VAL A 6 -12.01 14.24 10.62
N THR A 7 -11.17 14.58 11.60
CA THR A 7 -9.86 15.19 11.33
C THR A 7 -8.81 14.10 11.39
N VAL A 8 -8.21 13.80 10.25
CA VAL A 8 -7.12 12.83 10.14
C VAL A 8 -5.78 13.57 10.26
N PRO A 9 -4.87 13.15 11.15
CA PRO A 9 -3.55 13.75 11.25
C PRO A 9 -2.80 13.71 9.91
N ASN A 10 -1.99 14.74 9.63
CA ASN A 10 -1.19 14.80 8.41
C ASN A 10 0.10 13.96 8.51
N ALA A 11 -0.05 12.68 8.85
CA ALA A 11 1.01 11.68 8.88
C ALA A 11 0.61 10.52 7.98
N ASP A 12 1.57 9.92 7.26
CA ASP A 12 1.27 8.89 6.27
C ASP A 12 0.66 7.65 6.92
N ILE A 13 1.21 7.19 8.04
CA ILE A 13 0.64 6.08 8.81
C ILE A 13 -0.76 6.43 9.30
N ALA A 14 -1.01 7.63 9.82
CA ALA A 14 -2.34 8.02 10.28
C ALA A 14 -3.39 7.96 9.15
N LYS A 15 -3.02 8.37 7.95
CA LYS A 15 -3.88 8.29 6.76
C LYS A 15 -4.17 6.84 6.35
N ILE A 16 -3.16 5.97 6.38
CA ILE A 16 -3.35 4.53 6.14
C ILE A 16 -4.21 3.88 7.22
N MET A 17 -4.00 4.19 8.50
CA MET A 17 -4.84 3.70 9.59
C MET A 17 -6.30 4.14 9.42
N TYR A 18 -6.53 5.38 8.97
CA TYR A 18 -7.88 5.88 8.65
C TYR A 18 -8.51 5.15 7.46
N TYR A 19 -7.73 4.86 6.42
CA TYR A 19 -8.17 4.03 5.31
C TYR A 19 -8.59 2.62 5.78
N LEU A 20 -7.79 1.98 6.64
CA LEU A 20 -8.12 0.69 7.26
C LEU A 20 -9.40 0.77 8.12
N ASP A 21 -9.59 1.87 8.86
CA ASP A 21 -10.81 2.12 9.63
C ASP A 21 -12.07 2.15 8.74
N CYS A 22 -11.96 2.74 7.55
CA CYS A 22 -13.03 2.76 6.55
C CYS A 22 -13.34 1.35 6.03
N ILE A 23 -12.32 0.54 5.77
CA ILE A 23 -12.48 -0.86 5.36
C ILE A 23 -13.21 -1.66 6.46
N CYS A 24 -12.75 -1.58 7.70
CA CYS A 24 -13.37 -2.30 8.81
C CYS A 24 -14.81 -1.83 9.12
N THR A 25 -15.18 -0.65 8.63
CA THR A 25 -16.57 -0.16 8.66
C THR A 25 -17.45 -0.85 7.61
N VAL A 26 -16.92 -1.08 6.40
CA VAL A 26 -17.68 -1.69 5.30
C VAL A 26 -17.71 -3.22 5.33
N ILE A 27 -16.66 -3.88 5.85
CA ILE A 27 -16.59 -5.35 5.91
C ILE A 27 -16.37 -5.87 7.33
N ASP A 28 -16.79 -7.10 7.56
CA ASP A 28 -16.49 -7.82 8.80
C ASP A 28 -15.04 -8.32 8.80
N TYR A 29 -14.15 -7.53 9.37
CA TYR A 29 -12.72 -7.82 9.48
C TYR A 29 -12.33 -7.86 10.96
N ASN A 30 -12.26 -9.07 11.52
CA ASN A 30 -12.02 -9.33 12.95
C ASN A 30 -10.72 -10.11 13.18
N ASP A 31 -9.71 -9.89 12.34
CA ASP A 31 -8.40 -10.50 12.57
C ASP A 31 -7.68 -9.80 13.74
N ASN A 32 -6.80 -10.52 14.44
CA ASN A 32 -6.11 -10.01 15.63
C ASN A 32 -5.37 -8.69 15.33
N ASP A 33 -5.35 -7.78 16.31
CA ASP A 33 -4.70 -6.46 16.29
C ASP A 33 -5.28 -5.39 15.34
N ILE A 34 -6.28 -5.70 14.51
CA ILE A 34 -6.87 -4.71 13.59
C ILE A 34 -7.40 -3.46 14.30
N ASN A 35 -7.91 -3.61 15.53
CA ASN A 35 -8.41 -2.49 16.33
C ASN A 35 -7.31 -1.48 16.69
N ARG A 36 -6.06 -1.94 16.83
CA ARG A 36 -4.91 -1.08 17.06
C ARG A 36 -4.50 -0.37 15.78
N TYR A 37 -4.45 -1.11 14.66
CA TYR A 37 -4.02 -0.60 13.36
C TYR A 37 -5.02 0.33 12.66
N ARG A 38 -6.27 0.38 13.12
CA ARG A 38 -7.27 1.37 12.64
C ARG A 38 -7.37 2.62 13.52
N ASN A 39 -6.74 2.64 14.69
CA ASN A 39 -6.81 3.78 15.62
C ASN A 39 -5.87 4.92 15.20
N TYR A 40 -6.23 5.62 14.13
CA TYR A 40 -5.44 6.71 13.56
C TYR A 40 -5.21 7.89 14.51
N SER A 41 -6.00 8.04 15.58
CA SER A 41 -5.76 9.05 16.62
C SER A 41 -4.52 8.72 17.47
N ASN A 42 -4.11 7.46 17.50
CA ASN A 42 -2.97 6.95 18.29
C ASN A 42 -1.74 6.62 17.43
N TRP A 43 -1.69 7.13 16.19
CA TRP A 43 -0.62 6.83 15.23
C TRP A 43 0.79 7.13 15.75
N ALA A 44 0.95 8.17 16.58
CA ALA A 44 2.24 8.58 17.11
C ALA A 44 2.85 7.59 18.13
N ASN A 45 2.05 6.63 18.62
CA ASN A 45 2.48 5.61 19.57
C ASN A 45 2.76 4.24 18.92
N MET A 46 2.87 4.20 17.59
CA MET A 46 3.25 3.00 16.83
C MET A 46 4.77 2.85 16.80
N SER A 47 5.26 1.62 16.93
CA SER A 47 6.66 1.27 16.67
C SER A 47 6.92 1.13 15.18
N ASP A 48 8.19 1.21 14.75
CA ASP A 48 8.57 1.00 13.35
C ASP A 48 8.15 -0.37 12.82
N TYR A 49 8.14 -1.39 13.67
CA TYR A 49 7.64 -2.72 13.33
C TYR A 49 6.13 -2.70 13.06
N GLU A 50 5.36 -2.01 13.90
CA GLU A 50 3.91 -1.86 13.69
C GLU A 50 3.59 -1.03 12.45
N ASP A 51 4.35 0.03 12.18
CA ASP A 51 4.21 0.81 10.95
C ASP A 51 4.40 -0.06 9.70
N ARG A 52 5.38 -0.98 9.71
CA ARG A 52 5.58 -1.95 8.62
C ARG A 52 4.41 -2.93 8.50
N LEU A 53 3.87 -3.41 9.62
CA LEU A 53 2.68 -4.27 9.60
C LEU A 53 1.44 -3.55 9.04
N ILE A 54 1.23 -2.29 9.41
CA ILE A 54 0.16 -1.43 8.88
C ILE A 54 0.31 -1.27 7.37
N TYR A 55 1.54 -1.02 6.89
CA TYR A 55 1.85 -0.90 5.48
C TYR A 55 1.57 -2.20 4.70
N LEU A 56 2.06 -3.36 5.18
CA LEU A 56 1.81 -4.67 4.56
C LEU A 56 0.32 -5.03 4.54
N LEU A 57 -0.40 -4.69 5.61
CA LEU A 57 -1.84 -4.87 5.67
C LEU A 57 -2.56 -4.00 4.63
N ALA A 58 -2.15 -2.74 4.46
CA ALA A 58 -2.70 -1.85 3.45
C ALA A 58 -2.38 -2.26 2.00
N LEU A 59 -1.26 -2.95 1.76
CA LEU A 59 -0.99 -3.60 0.48
C LEU A 59 -1.95 -4.77 0.22
N THR A 60 -2.24 -5.58 1.24
CA THR A 60 -3.18 -6.71 1.14
C THR A 60 -4.62 -6.25 0.95
N LEU A 61 -4.94 -5.08 1.49
CA LEU A 61 -6.25 -4.43 1.40
C LEU A 61 -6.20 -3.25 0.42
N SER A 62 -5.58 -3.43 -0.75
CA SER A 62 -5.46 -2.37 -1.74
C SER A 62 -6.83 -1.94 -2.30
N PRO A 63 -6.96 -0.72 -2.85
CA PRO A 63 -8.17 -0.25 -3.50
C PRO A 63 -8.67 -1.22 -4.58
N ASP A 64 -7.77 -1.82 -5.36
CA ASP A 64 -8.09 -2.79 -6.41
C ASP A 64 -8.86 -4.02 -5.89
N GLU A 65 -8.58 -4.44 -4.65
CA GLU A 65 -9.29 -5.55 -4.00
C GLU A 65 -10.72 -5.17 -3.58
N LEU A 66 -11.02 -3.88 -3.45
CA LEU A 66 -12.25 -3.34 -2.87
C LEU A 66 -13.14 -2.59 -3.85
N GLU A 67 -12.54 -2.04 -4.90
CA GLU A 67 -13.18 -1.17 -5.88
C GLU A 67 -14.27 -1.93 -6.63
N ASN A 68 -15.39 -1.25 -6.86
CA ASN A 68 -16.61 -1.80 -7.48
C ASN A 68 -17.24 -2.98 -6.72
N LYS A 69 -16.75 -3.31 -5.52
CA LYS A 69 -17.31 -4.36 -4.65
C LYS A 69 -17.90 -3.74 -3.38
N VAL A 70 -17.07 -2.96 -2.67
CA VAL A 70 -17.45 -2.29 -1.42
C VAL A 70 -17.08 -0.82 -1.41
N PHE A 71 -16.08 -0.42 -2.20
CA PHE A 71 -15.68 0.97 -2.42
C PHE A 71 -16.09 1.36 -3.84
N PHE A 72 -16.78 2.49 -3.99
CA PHE A 72 -17.29 2.97 -5.27
C PHE A 72 -16.87 4.42 -5.47
N GLU A 73 -16.17 4.69 -6.57
CA GLU A 73 -15.95 6.05 -7.03
C GLU A 73 -17.30 6.60 -7.54
N ALA A 74 -17.96 7.39 -6.72
CA ALA A 74 -19.30 7.92 -6.99
C ALA A 74 -19.45 9.30 -6.33
N PRO A 75 -18.85 10.36 -6.92
CA PRO A 75 -18.90 11.73 -6.39
C PRO A 75 -20.33 12.24 -6.19
N GLU A 76 -21.29 11.79 -6.99
CA GLU A 76 -22.71 12.13 -6.87
C GLU A 76 -23.36 11.59 -5.58
N LEU A 77 -22.73 10.61 -4.94
CA LEU A 77 -23.10 10.09 -3.62
C LEU A 77 -22.27 10.74 -2.49
N CYS A 78 -21.49 11.79 -2.79
CA CYS A 78 -20.62 12.47 -1.85
C CYS A 78 -20.98 13.98 -1.74
N PRO A 79 -22.23 14.36 -1.39
CA PRO A 79 -22.69 15.75 -1.50
C PRO A 79 -22.04 16.72 -0.50
N THR A 80 -21.49 16.22 0.61
CA THR A 80 -21.01 17.05 1.74
C THR A 80 -19.60 16.71 2.21
N THR A 81 -19.09 15.54 1.83
CA THR A 81 -17.84 14.96 2.33
C THR A 81 -17.19 14.16 1.22
N ASN A 82 -15.85 14.07 1.21
CA ASN A 82 -15.12 13.37 0.15
C ASN A 82 -15.32 11.84 0.16
N ASN A 83 -15.95 11.29 1.20
CA ASN A 83 -16.45 9.91 1.25
C ASN A 83 -17.72 9.82 2.10
N GLN A 84 -18.53 8.80 1.85
CA GLN A 84 -19.76 8.55 2.59
C GLN A 84 -20.12 7.06 2.64
N PHE A 85 -20.64 6.61 3.79
CA PHE A 85 -21.04 5.22 3.99
C PHE A 85 -22.55 5.04 3.80
N TYR A 86 -22.93 3.92 3.17
CA TYR A 86 -24.31 3.56 2.91
C TYR A 86 -24.58 2.13 3.39
N GLU A 87 -25.75 1.93 4.00
CA GLU A 87 -26.30 0.59 4.16
C GLU A 87 -26.61 0.02 2.76
N ILE A 88 -26.42 -1.28 2.58
CA ILE A 88 -26.62 -1.95 1.27
C ILE A 88 -28.01 -1.63 0.70
N GLY A 89 -29.04 -1.61 1.56
CA GLY A 89 -30.42 -1.29 1.19
C GLY A 89 -30.63 0.11 0.59
N GLN A 90 -29.78 1.08 0.90
CA GLN A 90 -29.94 2.48 0.48
C GLN A 90 -29.49 2.73 -0.96
N VAL A 91 -28.66 1.84 -1.52
CA VAL A 91 -28.03 2.02 -2.84
C VAL A 91 -28.38 0.94 -3.86
N LYS A 92 -29.26 -0.01 -3.51
CA LYS A 92 -29.61 -1.16 -4.38
C LYS A 92 -30.09 -0.78 -5.79
N ASN A 93 -30.68 0.40 -5.95
CA ASN A 93 -31.20 0.87 -7.25
C ASN A 93 -30.15 1.66 -8.06
N ARG A 94 -28.97 1.90 -7.50
CA ARG A 94 -27.90 2.72 -8.10
C ARG A 94 -26.62 1.93 -8.34
N LEU A 95 -26.33 0.96 -7.46
CA LEU A 95 -25.08 0.18 -7.48
C LEU A 95 -25.38 -1.31 -7.31
N VAL A 96 -24.60 -2.14 -7.99
CA VAL A 96 -24.57 -3.59 -7.77
C VAL A 96 -23.69 -3.86 -6.56
N VAL A 97 -24.30 -4.29 -5.44
CA VAL A 97 -23.58 -4.55 -4.19
C VAL A 97 -23.56 -6.04 -3.91
N VAL A 98 -22.35 -6.58 -3.70
CA VAL A 98 -22.14 -7.97 -3.31
C VAL A 98 -22.35 -8.16 -1.81
N GLN A 99 -22.76 -9.36 -1.39
CA GLN A 99 -22.96 -9.67 0.04
C GLN A 99 -21.66 -10.07 0.75
N SER A 100 -20.68 -10.57 0.00
CA SER A 100 -19.36 -10.94 0.50
C SER A 100 -18.28 -10.72 -0.55
N ILE A 101 -17.05 -10.57 -0.08
CA ILE A 101 -15.84 -10.46 -0.91
C ILE A 101 -14.76 -11.40 -0.40
N ILE A 102 -13.85 -11.82 -1.27
CA ILE A 102 -12.69 -12.63 -0.90
C ILE A 102 -11.49 -11.71 -0.80
N ILE A 103 -10.84 -11.70 0.36
CA ILE A 103 -9.62 -10.93 0.64
C ILE A 103 -8.65 -11.84 1.38
N GLY A 104 -7.41 -11.93 0.91
CA GLY A 104 -6.39 -12.79 1.55
C GLY A 104 -6.85 -14.24 1.68
N GLY A 105 -7.59 -14.75 0.69
CA GLY A 105 -8.15 -16.11 0.68
C GLY A 105 -9.32 -16.34 1.65
N ARG A 106 -9.80 -15.32 2.37
CA ARG A 106 -10.91 -15.41 3.32
C ARG A 106 -12.13 -14.68 2.80
N SER A 107 -13.30 -15.31 2.92
CA SER A 107 -14.58 -14.66 2.65
C SER A 107 -14.93 -13.70 3.79
N ARG A 108 -15.23 -12.44 3.45
CA ARG A 108 -15.61 -11.38 4.39
C ARG A 108 -17.00 -10.87 4.04
N GLN A 109 -17.86 -10.74 5.05
CA GLN A 109 -19.22 -10.23 4.87
C GLN A 109 -19.20 -8.72 4.68
N VAL A 110 -20.01 -8.23 3.75
CA VAL A 110 -20.21 -6.79 3.51
C VAL A 110 -21.30 -6.29 4.45
N LYS A 111 -20.97 -5.31 5.28
CA LYS A 111 -21.88 -4.63 6.21
C LYS A 111 -22.45 -3.36 5.57
N LYS A 112 -21.59 -2.60 4.90
CA LYS A 112 -21.90 -1.31 4.26
C LYS A 112 -21.10 -1.20 2.97
N ILE A 113 -21.40 -0.18 2.17
CA ILE A 113 -20.50 0.27 1.12
C ILE A 113 -20.00 1.68 1.43
N MET A 114 -18.93 2.08 0.77
CA MET A 114 -18.41 3.44 0.79
C MET A 114 -18.44 4.01 -0.63
N ALA A 115 -19.05 5.16 -0.79
CA ALA A 115 -18.84 6.01 -1.95
C ALA A 115 -17.72 7.01 -1.64
N TYR A 116 -16.93 7.38 -2.64
CA TYR A 116 -15.87 8.39 -2.48
C TYR A 116 -15.70 9.27 -3.72
N GLU A 117 -15.16 10.46 -3.49
CA GLU A 117 -14.57 11.30 -4.53
C GLU A 117 -13.11 10.88 -4.78
N PRO A 118 -12.59 10.93 -6.03
CA PRO A 118 -11.21 10.53 -6.36
C PRO A 118 -10.14 11.12 -5.45
N ILE A 119 -10.35 12.36 -5.00
CA ILE A 119 -9.42 13.06 -4.10
C ILE A 119 -9.26 12.36 -2.74
N TRP A 120 -10.28 11.64 -2.28
CA TRP A 120 -10.24 10.92 -1.00
C TRP A 120 -9.25 9.76 -1.06
N ILE A 121 -9.33 8.92 -2.10
CA ILE A 121 -8.47 7.74 -2.21
C ILE A 121 -7.02 8.15 -2.51
N GLN A 122 -6.84 9.22 -3.30
CA GLN A 122 -5.54 9.81 -3.56
C GLN A 122 -4.86 10.24 -2.26
N ARG A 123 -5.57 11.01 -1.42
CA ARG A 123 -5.01 11.57 -0.18
C ARG A 123 -4.82 10.56 0.94
N ASN A 124 -5.69 9.55 1.03
CA ASN A 124 -5.71 8.61 2.15
C ASN A 124 -5.07 7.25 1.86
N TYR A 125 -4.83 6.91 0.58
CA TYR A 125 -4.17 5.67 0.20
C TYR A 125 -2.96 5.91 -0.72
N TYR A 126 -3.17 6.41 -1.94
CA TYR A 126 -2.11 6.39 -2.96
C TYR A 126 -0.89 7.23 -2.58
N GLU A 127 -1.10 8.49 -2.17
CA GLU A 127 0.04 9.35 -1.78
C GLU A 127 0.77 8.86 -0.51
N PRO A 128 0.07 8.49 0.58
CA PRO A 128 0.74 7.91 1.74
C PRO A 128 1.48 6.61 1.42
N MET A 129 0.88 5.69 0.64
CA MET A 129 1.52 4.43 0.27
C MET A 129 2.80 4.67 -0.54
N ALA A 130 2.81 5.63 -1.47
CA ALA A 130 4.01 5.97 -2.25
C ALA A 130 5.13 6.58 -1.40
N ARG A 131 4.80 7.31 -0.32
CA ARG A 131 5.78 7.82 0.65
C ARG A 131 6.28 6.72 1.58
N LEU A 132 5.40 5.85 2.05
CA LEU A 132 5.75 4.71 2.90
C LEU A 132 6.56 3.66 2.16
N GLN A 133 6.28 3.44 0.88
CA GLN A 133 7.10 2.56 0.04
C GLN A 133 8.55 3.04 0.06
N ARG A 134 8.81 4.34 -0.15
CA ARG A 134 10.18 4.88 -0.06
C ARG A 134 10.81 4.75 1.33
N ARG A 135 10.02 4.84 2.40
CA ARG A 135 10.50 4.64 3.79
C ARG A 135 10.86 3.18 4.08
N PHE A 136 10.19 2.23 3.43
CA PHE A 136 10.33 0.79 3.69
C PHE A 136 11.03 0.02 2.57
N SER A 137 11.33 0.68 1.45
CA SER A 137 12.29 0.16 0.49
C SER A 137 13.59 -0.09 1.23
N PRO A 138 14.21 -1.27 1.08
CA PRO A 138 15.61 -1.40 1.44
C PRO A 138 16.36 -0.42 0.54
N ASP A 139 16.90 0.65 1.14
CA ASP A 139 17.88 1.46 0.44
C ASP A 139 19.07 0.54 0.10
N ASP A 140 19.62 0.72 -1.09
CA ASP A 140 20.83 0.08 -1.59
C ASP A 140 22.03 0.45 -0.68
N ASP A 141 22.13 -0.16 0.51
CA ASP A 141 23.29 -0.07 1.42
C ASP A 141 24.51 -0.89 0.89
N ASP A 142 24.70 -0.93 -0.43
CA ASP A 142 25.83 -1.58 -1.13
C ASP A 142 26.50 -0.58 -2.11
N ASP A 143 26.78 0.66 -1.69
CA ASP A 143 27.70 1.52 -2.44
C ASP A 143 28.70 2.23 -1.49
N ASP A 144 29.97 1.91 -1.76
CA ASP A 144 31.20 2.62 -1.42
C ASP A 144 31.71 2.63 0.03
N ASN A 145 32.59 1.68 0.34
CA ASN A 145 33.93 1.95 0.89
C ASN A 145 34.84 0.71 0.70
N ASP A 146 35.23 0.43 -0.54
CA ASP A 146 36.51 -0.25 -0.81
C ASP A 146 37.50 0.84 -1.27
N ASP A 147 38.04 1.58 -0.29
CA ASP A 147 39.28 2.35 -0.46
C ASP A 147 40.43 1.33 -0.57
N ASP A 148 40.68 0.80 -1.77
CA ASP A 148 41.97 0.20 -2.11
C ASP A 148 42.86 1.30 -2.71
N ASP A 149 43.63 1.92 -1.81
CA ASP A 149 44.80 2.73 -2.13
C ASP A 149 45.88 1.89 -2.84
N ASP A 150 46.55 2.56 -3.79
CA ASP A 150 47.91 2.32 -4.30
C ASP A 150 48.21 1.03 -5.08
N ASP A 151 48.45 1.15 -6.40
CA ASP A 151 49.80 1.50 -6.87
C ASP A 151 49.90 1.62 -8.40
N GLU A 152 50.59 2.69 -8.77
CA GLU A 152 51.09 3.06 -10.08
C GLU A 152 52.13 2.04 -10.59
N ASN A 153 51.97 1.45 -11.79
CA ASN A 153 53.10 1.27 -12.73
C ASN A 153 52.77 0.65 -14.11
N ASN A 154 53.01 1.49 -15.12
CA ASN A 154 53.92 1.27 -16.24
C ASN A 154 53.55 0.32 -17.40
N TYR A 155 53.54 0.94 -18.58
CA TYR A 155 53.43 0.38 -19.93
C TYR A 155 54.46 -0.73 -20.21
N ASN A 156 54.03 -1.81 -20.89
CA ASN A 156 54.75 -2.26 -22.10
C ASN A 156 53.89 -3.13 -23.02
N TYR A 157 53.62 -2.63 -24.22
CA TYR A 157 53.18 -3.44 -25.36
C TYR A 157 54.38 -4.22 -25.90
N ASN A 158 54.32 -5.54 -25.92
CA ASN A 158 55.18 -6.35 -26.78
C ASN A 158 54.38 -7.50 -27.41
N TYR A 159 54.08 -7.33 -28.70
CA TYR A 159 53.61 -8.38 -29.58
C TYR A 159 54.75 -9.39 -29.84
N THR A 160 54.52 -10.66 -29.58
CA THR A 160 55.20 -11.76 -30.27
C THR A 160 54.30 -13.01 -30.26
N THR A 161 53.75 -13.36 -31.42
CA THR A 161 53.42 -14.75 -31.78
C THR A 161 54.57 -15.25 -32.68
N PRO A 162 54.93 -16.55 -32.68
CA PRO A 162 54.12 -17.50 -33.45
C PRO A 162 54.09 -18.97 -32.95
N SER A 163 53.11 -19.67 -33.52
CA SER A 163 53.16 -21.09 -33.94
C SER A 163 52.60 -22.17 -33.00
N SER A 164 51.36 -22.55 -33.35
CA SER A 164 50.95 -23.92 -33.72
C SER A 164 51.13 -25.06 -32.71
N SER A 165 50.01 -25.64 -32.26
CA SER A 165 49.74 -27.07 -32.51
C SER A 165 48.27 -27.44 -32.23
N THR A 166 47.74 -28.13 -33.23
CA THR A 166 46.46 -28.80 -33.43
C THR A 166 46.09 -29.79 -32.32
N CYS A 167 44.80 -29.92 -31.96
CA CYS A 167 43.97 -31.11 -32.24
C CYS A 167 42.61 -31.11 -31.51
N VAL A 168 41.58 -31.27 -32.34
CA VAL A 168 40.26 -31.91 -32.15
C VAL A 168 40.35 -33.23 -31.36
N ILE A 169 39.36 -33.91 -30.77
CA ILE A 169 37.89 -34.15 -30.92
C ILE A 169 37.51 -34.91 -29.60
N SER A 170 36.29 -35.08 -29.08
CA SER A 170 34.94 -35.30 -29.61
C SER A 170 33.89 -34.87 -28.58
#